data_AF-A0A3D9IH79-F1
#
_entry.id   AF-A0A3D9IH79-F1
#
_cell.length_a   1.000
_cell.length_b   1.000
_cell.length_c   1.000
_cell.angle_alpha   90.00
_cell.angle_beta   90.00
_cell.angle_gamma   90.00
#
_symmetry.space_group_name_H-M   'P 1'
#
loop_
_entity.id
_entity.type
_entity.pdbx_description
1 polymer ?
#
loop_
_entity_poly.entity_id
_entity_poly.type
_entity_poly.pdbx_seq_one_letter_code
_entity_poly.pdbx_strand_id
1 'polypeptide(L)'
;MLDDIYSIETIEQLTVRIQEEPSPDALRQALFAEYDRYADYANIQEWNKLVRVCEALHIVGWKEREPVEAIAEKWINGSYYSSLRTRTFHTIEGTAKGWSKRGDSFVIDDGRDPTDYGISSLATQRNSLPKNPVRLVRSGNYQQSVQPFVDCLRELRERLDRDMRQERYGSDFDYFAVQCWFSHHDDPSPTMRYEYFHTEEDVPPHFAESYYIRPRLQTSKLAKRNGQLKIEFTRHFTRHEGELAVETLKELFKQDLLEMVAILEEKLKKKKLSYRTDLLRQDLEAVLAQW
;
A
#
# COMPACT_ATOMS: atom_id res chain seq x y z
N MET A 1 0.92 17.13 -30.09
CA MET A 1 0.52 15.70 -30.09
C MET A 1 0.26 15.18 -28.68
N LEU A 2 0.85 15.78 -27.63
CA LEU A 2 0.58 15.42 -26.24
C LEU A 2 -0.33 16.44 -25.51
N ASP A 3 -0.58 17.61 -26.09
CA ASP A 3 -1.34 18.69 -25.44
C ASP A 3 -2.78 18.29 -25.09
N ASP A 4 -3.38 17.43 -25.92
CA ASP A 4 -4.69 16.85 -25.69
C ASP A 4 -4.71 15.90 -24.48
N ILE A 5 -3.64 15.12 -24.24
CA ILE A 5 -3.53 14.21 -23.08
C ILE A 5 -3.67 14.96 -21.75
N TYR A 6 -3.16 16.20 -21.67
CA TYR A 6 -3.23 17.01 -20.46
C TYR A 6 -4.66 17.45 -20.10
N SER A 7 -5.54 17.51 -21.09
CA SER A 7 -6.94 17.93 -20.93
C SER A 7 -7.92 16.78 -20.63
N ILE A 8 -7.48 15.52 -20.70
CA ILE A 8 -8.37 14.37 -20.58
C ILE A 8 -8.80 14.11 -19.12
N GLU A 9 -10.11 14.15 -18.89
CA GLU A 9 -10.72 14.11 -17.56
C GLU A 9 -10.95 12.71 -17.00
N THR A 10 -10.95 11.66 -17.83
CA THR A 10 -11.11 10.27 -17.36
C THR A 10 -10.07 9.29 -17.93
N ILE A 11 -9.84 8.18 -17.22
CA ILE A 11 -8.91 7.13 -17.68
C ILE A 11 -9.47 6.39 -18.89
N GLU A 12 -10.79 6.25 -19.00
CA GLU A 12 -11.44 5.61 -20.13
C GLU A 12 -11.21 6.42 -21.42
N GLN A 13 -11.40 7.73 -21.35
CA GLN A 13 -11.10 8.64 -22.46
C GLN A 13 -9.62 8.59 -22.85
N LEU A 14 -8.72 8.59 -21.86
CA LEU A 14 -7.28 8.52 -22.09
C LEU A 14 -6.90 7.20 -22.76
N THR A 15 -7.52 6.10 -22.32
CA THR A 15 -7.30 4.77 -22.88
C THR A 15 -7.71 4.70 -24.34
N VAL A 16 -8.92 5.17 -24.68
CA VAL A 16 -9.40 5.21 -26.08
C VAL A 16 -8.45 6.04 -26.93
N ARG A 17 -8.11 7.25 -26.48
CA ARG A 17 -7.20 8.15 -27.19
C ARG A 17 -5.83 7.51 -27.46
N ILE A 18 -5.26 6.83 -26.48
CA ILE A 18 -3.97 6.14 -26.62
C ILE A 18 -4.07 4.98 -27.61
N GLN A 19 -5.18 4.24 -27.59
CA GLN A 19 -5.41 3.10 -28.50
C GLN A 19 -5.58 3.51 -29.96
N GLU A 20 -6.02 4.74 -30.23
CA GLU A 20 -6.12 5.30 -31.57
C GLU A 20 -4.74 5.67 -32.17
N GLU A 21 -3.68 5.70 -31.36
CA GLU A 21 -2.37 6.14 -31.82
C GLU A 21 -1.68 5.06 -32.69
N PRO A 22 -1.36 5.34 -33.96
CA PRO A 22 -0.86 4.34 -34.90
C PRO A 22 0.54 3.81 -34.54
N SER A 23 1.32 4.58 -33.78
CA SER A 23 2.65 4.17 -33.31
C SER A 23 2.76 4.30 -31.79
N PRO A 24 2.40 3.23 -31.04
CA PRO A 24 2.55 3.20 -29.59
C PRO A 24 3.99 3.43 -29.13
N ASP A 25 4.97 3.02 -29.94
CA ASP A 25 6.39 3.20 -29.63
C ASP A 25 6.83 4.66 -29.77
N ALA A 26 6.40 5.36 -30.82
CA ALA A 26 6.68 6.78 -30.96
C ALA A 26 6.01 7.59 -29.85
N LEU A 27 4.76 7.27 -29.50
CA LEU A 27 4.05 7.88 -28.38
C LEU A 27 4.80 7.66 -27.06
N ARG A 28 5.27 6.44 -26.80
CA ARG A 28 6.04 6.13 -25.58
C ARG A 28 7.31 6.95 -25.48
N GLN A 29 8.07 7.09 -26.57
CA GLN A 29 9.29 7.90 -26.56
C GLN A 29 8.99 9.38 -26.30
N ALA A 30 7.90 9.90 -26.87
CA ALA A 30 7.45 11.27 -26.59
C ALA A 30 7.02 11.44 -25.12
N LEU A 31 6.31 10.47 -24.55
CA LEU A 31 5.91 10.47 -23.13
C LEU A 31 7.13 10.36 -22.21
N PHE A 32 8.16 9.58 -22.56
CA PHE A 32 9.41 9.55 -21.79
C PHE A 32 10.14 10.90 -21.81
N ALA A 33 10.15 11.60 -22.93
CA ALA A 33 10.73 12.94 -22.99
C ALA A 33 9.98 13.94 -22.07
N GLU A 34 8.64 13.90 -22.04
CA GLU A 34 7.88 14.75 -21.11
C GLU A 34 8.00 14.29 -19.65
N TYR A 35 8.15 12.99 -19.39
CA TYR A 35 8.46 12.48 -18.06
C TYR A 35 9.79 13.04 -17.56
N ASP A 36 10.85 12.92 -18.36
CA ASP A 36 12.19 13.42 -18.03
C ASP A 36 12.18 14.94 -17.82
N ARG A 37 11.33 15.66 -18.56
CA ARG A 37 11.13 17.11 -18.43
C ARG A 37 10.46 17.51 -17.12
N TYR A 38 9.42 16.80 -16.69
CA TYR A 38 8.62 17.19 -15.52
C TYR A 38 8.94 16.41 -14.24
N ALA A 39 9.84 15.43 -14.27
CA ALA A 39 10.20 14.61 -13.11
C ALA A 39 10.67 15.46 -11.90
N ASP A 40 11.33 16.60 -12.16
CA ASP A 40 11.68 17.61 -11.15
C ASP A 40 10.75 18.84 -11.18
N TYR A 41 9.43 18.60 -11.25
CA TYR A 41 8.38 19.61 -11.33
C TYR A 41 8.58 20.79 -10.34
N ALA A 42 8.57 22.01 -10.84
CA ALA A 42 8.79 23.23 -10.07
C ALA A 42 7.49 23.85 -9.51
N ASN A 43 6.33 23.48 -10.06
CA ASN A 43 5.03 24.04 -9.68
C ASN A 43 3.88 23.07 -9.97
N ILE A 44 2.66 23.49 -9.61
CA ILE A 44 1.44 22.69 -9.75
C ILE A 44 1.09 22.34 -11.20
N GLN A 45 1.43 23.19 -12.17
CA GLN A 45 1.16 22.91 -13.59
C GLN A 45 2.01 21.73 -14.06
N GLU A 46 3.30 21.77 -13.74
CA GLU A 46 4.24 20.70 -14.09
C GLU A 46 3.91 19.40 -13.36
N TRP A 47 3.54 19.47 -12.07
CA TRP A 47 3.07 18.30 -11.33
C TRP A 47 1.84 17.66 -12.00
N ASN A 48 0.82 18.46 -12.32
CA ASN A 48 -0.40 17.94 -12.92
C ASN A 48 -0.13 17.36 -14.32
N LYS A 49 0.81 17.93 -15.10
CA LYS A 49 1.26 17.33 -16.37
C LYS A 49 1.99 16.02 -16.17
N LEU A 50 2.92 15.95 -15.22
CA LEU A 50 3.64 14.72 -14.88
C LEU A 50 2.68 13.58 -14.52
N VAL A 51 1.63 13.88 -13.74
CA VAL A 51 0.59 12.89 -13.41
C VAL A 51 -0.06 12.32 -14.68
N ARG A 52 -0.43 13.16 -15.65
CA ARG A 52 -1.02 12.72 -16.93
C ARG A 52 -0.05 11.90 -17.77
N VAL A 53 1.23 12.25 -17.76
CA VAL A 53 2.29 11.47 -18.42
C VAL A 53 2.40 10.08 -17.80
N CYS A 54 2.44 9.96 -16.47
CA CYS A 54 2.51 8.68 -15.78
C CYS A 54 1.26 7.81 -16.03
N GLU A 55 0.07 8.42 -16.08
CA GLU A 55 -1.17 7.72 -16.45
C GLU A 55 -1.11 7.17 -17.88
N ALA A 56 -0.62 7.96 -18.83
CA ALA A 56 -0.48 7.54 -20.22
C ALA A 56 0.59 6.45 -20.38
N LEU A 57 1.74 6.56 -19.70
CA LEU A 57 2.78 5.54 -19.67
C LEU A 57 2.30 4.23 -19.04
N HIS A 58 1.40 4.29 -18.06
CA HIS A 58 0.77 3.11 -17.51
C HIS A 58 -0.07 2.35 -18.56
N ILE A 59 -0.75 3.07 -19.46
CA ILE A 59 -1.57 2.47 -20.53
C ILE A 59 -0.72 1.99 -21.70
N VAL A 60 0.24 2.80 -22.18
CA VAL A 60 1.15 2.47 -23.30
C VAL A 60 2.20 1.41 -22.92
N GLY A 61 2.49 1.30 -21.61
CA GLY A 61 3.50 0.44 -21.03
C GLY A 61 4.87 1.10 -20.92
N TRP A 62 5.52 0.89 -19.77
CA TRP A 62 6.84 1.45 -19.42
C TRP A 62 8.04 0.70 -20.04
N LYS A 63 7.81 -0.50 -20.60
CA LYS A 63 8.84 -1.33 -21.27
C LYS A 63 10.10 -1.48 -20.40
N GLU A 64 11.24 -0.96 -20.87
CA GLU A 64 12.55 -1.07 -20.23
C GLU A 64 12.78 -0.08 -19.06
N ARG A 65 11.91 0.92 -18.86
CA ARG A 65 12.00 1.83 -17.71
C ARG A 65 11.20 1.29 -16.51
N GLU A 66 11.71 1.52 -15.30
CA GLU A 66 10.99 1.16 -14.06
C GLU A 66 9.66 1.93 -13.99
N PRO A 67 8.51 1.25 -13.85
CA PRO A 67 7.23 1.92 -13.71
C PRO A 67 7.15 2.74 -12.42
N VAL A 68 6.66 3.98 -12.53
CA VAL A 68 6.35 4.82 -11.38
C VAL A 68 4.91 5.33 -11.40
N GLU A 69 4.41 5.64 -10.21
CA GLU A 69 3.11 6.26 -9.96
C GLU A 69 3.30 7.66 -9.38
N ALA A 70 2.62 8.64 -9.95
CA ALA A 70 2.59 10.01 -9.43
C ALA A 70 1.44 10.19 -8.44
N ILE A 71 1.77 10.35 -7.16
CA ILE A 71 0.80 10.39 -6.06
C ILE A 71 0.85 11.74 -5.37
N ALA A 72 -0.31 12.35 -5.14
CA ALA A 72 -0.50 13.50 -4.25
C ALA A 72 -1.50 13.14 -3.15
N GLU A 73 -1.06 13.24 -1.89
CA GLU A 73 -1.83 12.81 -0.71
C GLU A 73 -1.92 13.93 0.31
N LYS A 74 -3.09 14.06 0.94
CA LYS A 74 -3.28 14.94 2.10
C LYS A 74 -2.94 14.20 3.37
N TRP A 75 -2.00 14.74 4.14
CA TRP A 75 -1.55 14.15 5.40
C TRP A 75 -2.39 14.63 6.59
N ILE A 76 -2.17 14.02 7.77
CA ILE A 76 -2.96 14.28 8.98
C ILE A 76 -2.88 15.75 9.43
N ASN A 77 -1.76 16.42 9.11
CA ASN A 77 -1.53 17.83 9.39
C ASN A 77 -2.29 18.75 8.43
N GLY A 78 -3.01 18.20 7.46
CA GLY A 78 -3.76 18.94 6.45
C GLY A 78 -2.93 19.39 5.25
N SER A 79 -1.61 19.23 5.28
CA SER A 79 -0.71 19.55 4.17
C SER A 79 -0.77 18.49 3.08
N TYR A 80 -0.52 18.91 1.84
CA TYR A 80 -0.38 18.00 0.72
C TYR A 80 1.09 17.66 0.48
N TYR A 81 1.34 16.42 0.11
CA TYR A 81 2.65 15.95 -0.30
C TYR A 81 2.52 15.19 -1.62
N SER A 82 3.39 15.49 -2.58
CA SER A 82 3.49 14.76 -3.84
C SER A 82 4.80 14.00 -3.93
N SER A 83 4.79 12.86 -4.64
CA SER A 83 5.99 12.06 -4.88
C SER A 83 5.78 11.08 -6.04
N LEU A 84 6.89 10.62 -6.64
CA LEU A 84 6.88 9.46 -7.51
C LEU A 84 7.16 8.20 -6.68
N ARG A 85 6.38 7.14 -6.86
CA ARG A 85 6.54 5.87 -6.15
C ARG A 85 6.59 4.66 -7.07
N THR A 86 7.40 3.66 -6.74
CA THR A 86 7.45 2.38 -7.46
C THR A 86 6.30 1.46 -7.06
N ARG A 87 6.17 0.33 -7.77
CA ARG A 87 5.22 -0.75 -7.39
C ARG A 87 5.50 -1.36 -6.01
N THR A 88 6.72 -1.22 -5.50
CA THR A 88 7.17 -1.71 -4.19
C THR A 88 7.06 -0.65 -3.08
N PHE A 89 6.24 0.39 -3.29
CA PHE A 89 6.01 1.49 -2.35
C PHE A 89 7.25 2.37 -2.06
N HIS A 90 8.36 2.17 -2.77
CA HIS A 90 9.54 3.02 -2.61
C HIS A 90 9.28 4.38 -3.24
N THR A 91 9.55 5.45 -2.49
CA THR A 91 9.49 6.82 -3.01
C THR A 91 10.80 7.13 -3.70
N ILE A 92 10.74 7.58 -4.95
CA ILE A 92 11.92 7.96 -5.71
C ILE A 92 12.59 9.16 -5.03
N GLU A 93 13.87 9.03 -4.73
CA GLU A 93 14.66 10.05 -4.04
C GLU A 93 14.60 11.41 -4.77
N GLY A 94 14.49 12.49 -4.01
CA GLY A 94 14.39 13.86 -4.55
C GLY A 94 13.02 14.25 -5.13
N THR A 95 12.07 13.32 -5.27
CA THR A 95 10.76 13.63 -5.88
C THR A 95 9.68 14.06 -4.88
N ALA A 96 9.92 13.85 -3.59
CA ALA A 96 8.97 14.19 -2.53
C ALA A 96 8.93 15.70 -2.29
N LYS A 97 7.77 16.34 -2.46
CA LYS A 97 7.60 17.79 -2.25
C LYS A 97 6.39 18.07 -1.36
N GLY A 98 6.57 18.96 -0.39
CA GLY A 98 5.50 19.50 0.47
C GLY A 98 4.85 20.71 -0.18
N TRP A 99 3.54 20.84 -0.01
CA TRP A 99 2.76 21.90 -0.61
C TRP A 99 1.98 22.71 0.43
N SER A 100 2.01 24.03 0.26
CA SER A 100 1.21 24.98 0.98
C SER A 100 0.19 25.65 0.07
N LYS A 101 -1.00 25.92 0.61
CA LYS A 101 -2.04 26.66 -0.11
C LYS A 101 -1.64 28.13 -0.23
N ARG A 102 -1.76 28.70 -1.43
CA ARG A 102 -1.55 30.13 -1.70
C ARG A 102 -2.64 30.62 -2.65
N GLY A 103 -3.48 31.52 -2.14
CA GLY A 103 -4.66 31.99 -2.87
C GLY A 103 -5.54 30.82 -3.32
N ASP A 104 -5.74 30.72 -4.62
CA ASP A 104 -6.56 29.67 -5.25
C ASP A 104 -5.73 28.45 -5.70
N SER A 105 -4.44 28.40 -5.37
CA SER A 105 -3.54 27.34 -5.77
C SER A 105 -2.63 26.81 -4.66
N PHE A 106 -1.64 26.00 -5.05
CA PHE A 106 -0.65 25.39 -4.18
C PHE A 106 0.76 25.69 -4.68
N VAL A 107 1.65 26.01 -3.76
CA VAL A 107 3.08 26.24 -4.01
C VAL A 107 3.91 25.25 -3.19
N ILE A 108 5.08 24.87 -3.70
CA ILE A 108 6.01 24.00 -2.99
C ILE A 108 6.68 24.80 -1.87
N ASP A 109 6.75 24.25 -0.66
CA ASP A 109 7.19 24.96 0.55
C ASP A 109 8.59 25.57 0.41
N ASP A 110 9.53 24.84 -0.21
CA ASP A 110 10.90 25.28 -0.53
C ASP A 110 11.11 25.53 -2.03
N GLY A 111 10.01 25.76 -2.77
CA GLY A 111 10.00 25.93 -4.21
C GLY A 111 10.54 27.28 -4.68
N ARG A 112 11.13 27.30 -5.87
CA ARG A 112 11.57 28.56 -6.52
C ARG A 112 10.43 29.33 -7.17
N ASP A 113 9.29 28.68 -7.37
CA ASP A 113 8.12 29.26 -8.05
C ASP A 113 6.95 29.47 -7.08
N PRO A 114 6.79 30.71 -6.57
CA PRO A 114 5.71 31.06 -5.65
C PRO A 114 4.41 31.46 -6.37
N THR A 115 4.29 31.26 -7.68
CA THR A 115 3.17 31.77 -8.48
C THR A 115 1.85 31.09 -8.13
N ASP A 116 0.80 31.88 -7.92
CA ASP A 116 -0.57 31.37 -7.85
C ASP A 116 -1.09 31.17 -9.28
N TYR A 117 -1.21 29.91 -9.69
CA TYR A 117 -1.69 29.54 -11.02
C TYR A 117 -3.22 29.44 -11.12
N GLY A 118 -3.96 29.71 -10.03
CA GLY A 118 -5.42 29.53 -9.97
C GLY A 118 -5.87 28.07 -10.07
N ILE A 119 -4.96 27.11 -9.87
CA ILE A 119 -5.26 25.67 -9.93
C ILE A 119 -5.56 25.17 -8.52
N SER A 120 -6.81 24.84 -8.26
CA SER A 120 -7.33 24.55 -6.92
C SER A 120 -7.17 23.10 -6.47
N SER A 121 -6.55 22.22 -7.29
CA SER A 121 -6.32 20.82 -6.92
C SER A 121 -5.00 20.27 -7.47
N LEU A 122 -4.31 19.52 -6.61
CA LEU A 122 -3.19 18.66 -6.98
C LEU A 122 -3.74 17.37 -7.58
N ALA A 123 -3.30 17.02 -8.79
CA ALA A 123 -3.66 15.76 -9.41
C ALA A 123 -2.96 14.59 -8.69
N THR A 124 -3.62 13.45 -8.64
CA THR A 124 -3.03 12.16 -8.30
C THR A 124 -3.40 11.18 -9.40
N GLN A 125 -2.49 10.25 -9.71
CA GLN A 125 -2.69 9.26 -10.76
C GLN A 125 -3.96 8.42 -10.49
N ARG A 126 -4.80 8.29 -11.52
CA ARG A 126 -6.10 7.59 -11.44
C ARG A 126 -6.00 6.09 -11.72
N ASN A 127 -4.96 5.65 -12.43
CA ASN A 127 -4.65 4.25 -12.73
C ASN A 127 -3.36 3.82 -12.01
N SER A 128 -3.46 3.62 -10.68
CA SER A 128 -2.34 3.24 -9.84
C SER A 128 -1.61 1.99 -10.34
N LEU A 129 -0.30 1.92 -10.08
CA LEU A 129 0.45 0.70 -10.33
C LEU A 129 -0.12 -0.45 -9.50
N PRO A 130 -0.14 -1.68 -10.04
CA PRO A 130 -0.50 -2.85 -9.26
C PRO A 130 0.55 -3.03 -8.15
N LYS A 131 0.08 -3.01 -6.90
CA LYS A 131 0.88 -3.15 -5.69
C LYS A 131 0.60 -4.48 -5.01
N ASN A 132 1.52 -4.95 -4.18
CA ASN A 132 1.33 -6.17 -3.39
C ASN A 132 0.02 -6.08 -2.56
N PRO A 133 -0.88 -7.08 -2.69
CA PRO A 133 -2.16 -7.10 -1.99
C PRO A 133 -2.06 -7.54 -0.52
N VAL A 134 -0.92 -8.08 -0.07
CA VAL A 134 -0.70 -8.54 1.32
C VAL A 134 0.04 -7.47 2.11
N ARG A 135 -0.69 -6.64 2.88
CA ARG A 135 -0.10 -5.51 3.60
C ARG A 135 0.08 -5.81 5.08
N LEU A 136 1.32 -6.06 5.49
CA LEU A 136 1.68 -6.31 6.88
C LEU A 136 1.88 -5.00 7.64
N VAL A 137 1.22 -4.88 8.79
CA VAL A 137 1.33 -3.76 9.72
C VAL A 137 1.45 -4.32 11.12
N ARG A 138 2.26 -3.69 11.97
CA ARG A 138 2.36 -4.05 13.39
C ARG A 138 1.81 -2.95 14.28
N SER A 139 1.39 -3.35 15.47
CA SER A 139 1.16 -2.46 16.60
C SER A 139 2.44 -1.70 16.99
N GLY A 140 2.25 -0.51 17.57
CA GLY A 140 3.35 0.34 18.04
C GLY A 140 4.12 -0.31 19.20
N ASN A 141 3.37 -0.86 20.15
CA ASN A 141 3.90 -1.55 21.34
C ASN A 141 3.80 -3.07 21.14
N TYR A 142 4.82 -3.79 21.59
CA TYR A 142 4.91 -5.25 21.56
C TYR A 142 5.95 -5.68 22.58
N GLN A 143 5.83 -6.91 23.10
CA GLN A 143 6.79 -7.44 24.05
C GLN A 143 8.19 -7.55 23.47
N GLN A 144 9.23 -7.35 24.28
CA GLN A 144 10.61 -7.24 23.81
C GLN A 144 11.09 -8.54 23.14
N SER A 145 10.64 -9.70 23.64
CA SER A 145 11.01 -11.01 23.09
C SER A 145 10.58 -11.22 21.63
N VAL A 146 9.61 -10.44 21.13
CA VAL A 146 9.10 -10.54 19.76
C VAL A 146 9.96 -9.75 18.76
N GLN A 147 10.93 -8.94 19.22
CA GLN A 147 11.77 -8.12 18.34
C GLN A 147 12.39 -8.92 17.16
N PRO A 148 12.98 -10.12 17.34
CA PRO A 148 13.51 -10.90 16.21
C PRO A 148 12.44 -11.26 15.19
N PHE A 149 11.23 -11.57 15.63
CA PHE A 149 10.11 -11.86 14.74
C PHE A 149 9.60 -10.61 14.02
N VAL A 150 9.61 -9.43 14.68
CA VAL A 150 9.30 -8.14 14.01
C VAL A 150 10.27 -7.88 12.85
N ASP A 151 11.55 -8.17 13.04
CA ASP A 151 12.55 -8.01 11.99
C ASP A 151 12.29 -8.99 10.83
N CYS A 152 11.90 -10.24 11.12
CA CYS A 152 11.45 -11.19 10.10
C CYS A 152 10.18 -10.72 9.37
N LEU A 153 9.22 -10.06 10.04
CA LEU A 153 8.02 -9.50 9.39
C LEU A 153 8.37 -8.36 8.42
N ARG A 154 9.41 -7.57 8.72
CA ARG A 154 9.91 -6.54 7.80
C ARG A 154 10.53 -7.17 6.56
N GLU A 155 11.35 -8.19 6.74
CA GLU A 155 11.92 -8.96 5.63
C GLU A 155 10.82 -9.59 4.76
N LEU A 156 9.80 -10.21 5.39
CA LEU A 156 8.67 -10.79 4.67
C LEU A 156 7.94 -9.75 3.83
N ARG A 157 7.71 -8.55 4.37
CA ARG A 157 7.07 -7.46 3.62
C ARG A 157 7.87 -7.11 2.36
N GLU A 158 9.19 -6.97 2.46
CA GLU A 158 10.04 -6.66 1.30
C GLU A 158 10.00 -7.76 0.23
N ARG A 159 9.97 -9.02 0.66
CA ARG A 159 9.81 -10.18 -0.24
C ARG A 159 8.45 -10.18 -0.92
N LEU A 160 7.37 -9.97 -0.17
CA LEU A 160 6.02 -9.88 -0.73
C LEU A 160 5.89 -8.74 -1.74
N ASP A 161 6.50 -7.59 -1.47
CA ASP A 161 6.46 -6.45 -2.40
C ASP A 161 7.22 -6.74 -3.71
N ARG A 162 8.33 -7.49 -3.64
CA ARG A 162 9.21 -7.79 -4.78
C ARG A 162 8.75 -8.98 -5.63
N ASP A 163 8.37 -10.08 -4.97
CA ASP A 163 8.29 -11.42 -5.57
C ASP A 163 6.86 -11.83 -5.95
N MET A 164 5.84 -11.10 -5.47
CA MET A 164 4.45 -11.29 -5.90
C MET A 164 4.22 -10.76 -7.33
N ARG A 165 3.20 -11.29 -8.01
CA ARG A 165 2.84 -10.97 -9.41
C ARG A 165 1.47 -10.29 -9.50
N GLN A 166 1.31 -9.21 -8.74
CA GLN A 166 0.03 -8.54 -8.52
C GLN A 166 -0.72 -8.13 -9.80
N GLU A 167 -0.01 -7.80 -10.87
CA GLU A 167 -0.58 -7.46 -12.18
C GLU A 167 -1.39 -8.62 -12.80
N ARG A 168 -1.20 -9.85 -12.32
CA ARG A 168 -1.87 -11.05 -12.82
C ARG A 168 -3.14 -11.41 -12.03
N TYR A 169 -3.40 -10.74 -10.91
CA TYR A 169 -4.50 -11.13 -10.02
C TYR A 169 -5.86 -10.55 -10.44
N GLY A 170 -5.88 -9.46 -11.21
CA GLY A 170 -7.09 -8.73 -11.60
C GLY A 170 -7.30 -7.45 -10.79
N SER A 171 -8.23 -6.59 -11.22
CA SER A 171 -8.43 -5.23 -10.69
C SER A 171 -9.60 -5.09 -9.71
N ASP A 172 -10.36 -6.16 -9.47
CA ASP A 172 -11.59 -6.11 -8.65
C ASP A 172 -11.34 -6.03 -7.13
N PHE A 173 -10.09 -6.18 -6.69
CA PHE A 173 -9.69 -6.16 -5.28
C PHE A 173 -8.33 -5.48 -5.12
N ASP A 174 -8.20 -4.61 -4.13
CA ASP A 174 -6.97 -3.82 -3.95
C ASP A 174 -5.98 -4.51 -3.01
N TYR A 175 -6.39 -4.83 -1.77
CA TYR A 175 -5.48 -5.44 -0.79
C TYR A 175 -6.22 -5.96 0.46
N PHE A 176 -5.56 -6.86 1.20
CA PHE A 176 -5.89 -7.11 2.60
C PHE A 176 -4.76 -6.64 3.51
N ALA A 177 -5.13 -6.03 4.63
CA ALA A 177 -4.18 -5.67 5.68
C ALA A 177 -4.14 -6.75 6.75
N VAL A 178 -2.95 -7.03 7.27
CA VAL A 178 -2.73 -7.87 8.44
C VAL A 178 -2.14 -7.00 9.53
N GLN A 179 -2.89 -6.81 10.60
CA GLN A 179 -2.50 -6.04 11.78
C GLN A 179 -1.99 -7.02 12.84
N CYS A 180 -0.68 -7.03 13.08
CA CYS A 180 -0.04 -7.85 14.10
C CYS A 180 -0.04 -7.11 15.44
N TRP A 181 -0.88 -7.57 16.36
CA TRP A 181 -1.10 -6.98 17.68
C TRP A 181 -0.49 -7.90 18.73
N PHE A 182 0.48 -7.41 19.50
CA PHE A 182 1.20 -8.25 20.45
C PHE A 182 0.88 -7.85 21.88
N SER A 183 0.87 -8.85 22.76
CA SER A 183 1.00 -8.60 24.19
C SER A 183 2.28 -7.81 24.46
N HIS A 184 2.29 -6.97 25.49
CA HIS A 184 3.44 -6.14 25.88
C HIS A 184 3.45 -5.89 27.38
N HIS A 185 3.49 -6.99 28.12
CA HIS A 185 3.58 -7.00 29.58
C HIS A 185 4.87 -6.38 30.13
N ASP A 186 5.91 -6.28 29.31
CA ASP A 186 7.24 -5.76 29.63
C ASP A 186 7.48 -4.34 29.07
N ASP A 187 6.43 -3.62 28.68
CA ASP A 187 6.52 -2.24 28.23
C ASP A 187 7.18 -1.35 29.31
N PRO A 188 8.09 -0.43 28.95
CA PRO A 188 8.69 0.49 29.92
C PRO A 188 7.67 1.33 30.69
N SER A 189 6.52 1.64 30.08
CA SER A 189 5.42 2.37 30.69
C SER A 189 4.39 1.40 31.30
N PRO A 190 4.27 1.32 32.64
CA PRO A 190 3.36 0.38 33.28
C PRO A 190 1.89 0.55 32.87
N THR A 191 1.47 1.78 32.53
CA THR A 191 0.09 2.06 32.12
C THR A 191 -0.24 1.55 30.71
N MET A 192 0.76 1.17 29.92
CA MET A 192 0.57 0.59 28.59
C MET A 192 0.62 -0.93 28.61
N ARG A 193 1.07 -1.56 29.71
CA ARG A 193 1.22 -3.01 29.79
C ARG A 193 -0.13 -3.72 29.73
N TYR A 194 -0.23 -4.70 28.86
CA TYR A 194 -1.29 -5.69 28.90
C TYR A 194 -0.93 -6.97 28.16
N GLU A 195 -1.72 -8.02 28.43
CA GLU A 195 -1.63 -9.31 27.75
C GLU A 195 -2.91 -9.64 26.96
N TYR A 196 -2.74 -10.29 25.81
CA TYR A 196 -3.85 -10.90 25.07
C TYR A 196 -4.00 -12.36 25.48
N PHE A 197 -5.25 -12.77 25.67
CA PHE A 197 -5.68 -14.16 25.80
C PHE A 197 -6.77 -14.44 24.77
N HIS A 198 -6.92 -15.70 24.36
CA HIS A 198 -7.90 -16.07 23.32
C HIS A 198 -9.27 -16.39 23.88
N THR A 199 -9.30 -17.02 25.05
CA THR A 199 -10.53 -17.27 25.80
C THR A 199 -10.35 -16.90 27.28
N GLU A 200 -11.45 -16.82 28.02
CA GLU A 200 -11.40 -16.54 29.47
C GLU A 200 -10.72 -17.68 30.24
N GLU A 201 -10.79 -18.92 29.73
CA GLU A 201 -10.15 -20.09 30.34
C GLU A 201 -8.63 -20.06 30.26
N ASP A 202 -8.06 -19.32 29.30
CA ASP A 202 -6.61 -19.15 29.16
C ASP A 202 -6.02 -18.22 30.24
N VAL A 203 -6.86 -17.43 30.93
CA VAL A 203 -6.42 -16.45 31.92
C VAL A 203 -6.04 -17.17 33.22
N PRO A 204 -4.80 -16.98 33.73
CA PRO A 204 -4.40 -17.59 34.99
C PRO A 204 -5.30 -17.19 36.16
N PRO A 205 -5.59 -18.10 37.12
CA PRO A 205 -6.31 -17.74 38.32
C PRO A 205 -5.62 -16.59 39.07
N HIS A 206 -6.38 -15.58 39.46
CA HIS A 206 -5.87 -14.38 40.14
C HIS A 206 -4.89 -13.54 39.32
N PHE A 207 -5.03 -13.53 37.99
CA PHE A 207 -4.25 -12.63 37.12
C PHE A 207 -4.49 -11.16 37.50
N ALA A 208 -3.43 -10.48 37.94
CA ALA A 208 -3.50 -9.13 38.51
C ALA A 208 -3.18 -8.03 37.49
N GLU A 209 -2.59 -8.39 36.34
CA GLU A 209 -2.20 -7.45 35.29
C GLU A 209 -3.38 -7.12 34.36
N SER A 210 -3.24 -6.03 33.59
CA SER A 210 -4.24 -5.68 32.58
C SER A 210 -4.23 -6.70 31.44
N TYR A 211 -5.41 -7.09 30.97
CA TYR A 211 -5.52 -8.04 29.86
C TYR A 211 -6.76 -7.79 28.99
N TYR A 212 -6.76 -8.42 27.82
CA TYR A 212 -7.90 -8.44 26.92
C TYR A 212 -8.13 -9.85 26.37
N ILE A 213 -9.41 -10.27 26.37
CA ILE A 213 -9.84 -11.42 25.58
C ILE A 213 -10.06 -10.98 24.14
N ARG A 214 -9.32 -11.59 23.22
CA ARG A 214 -9.39 -11.34 21.79
C ARG A 214 -9.25 -12.64 21.01
N PRO A 215 -10.08 -12.86 19.97
CA PRO A 215 -9.89 -14.02 19.13
C PRO A 215 -8.51 -13.97 18.48
N ARG A 216 -7.89 -15.14 18.30
CA ARG A 216 -6.61 -15.30 17.59
C ARG A 216 -6.59 -14.47 16.31
N LEU A 217 -7.60 -14.67 15.46
CA LEU A 217 -7.78 -13.96 14.20
C LEU A 217 -9.13 -13.24 14.20
N GLN A 218 -9.11 -11.91 14.10
CA GLN A 218 -10.28 -11.09 13.88
C GLN A 218 -10.33 -10.61 12.43
N THR A 219 -11.48 -10.72 11.79
CA THR A 219 -11.66 -10.34 10.38
C THR A 219 -12.70 -9.24 10.22
N SER A 220 -12.40 -8.20 9.44
CA SER A 220 -13.35 -7.13 9.13
C SER A 220 -14.28 -7.46 7.96
N LYS A 221 -15.18 -6.53 7.63
CA LYS A 221 -16.02 -6.63 6.43
C LYS A 221 -15.19 -6.27 5.19
N LEU A 222 -15.34 -7.03 4.12
CA LEU A 222 -14.84 -6.66 2.80
C LEU A 222 -15.64 -5.45 2.30
N ALA A 223 -14.98 -4.29 2.24
CA ALA A 223 -15.64 -3.01 2.01
C ALA A 223 -14.75 -2.03 1.22
N LYS A 224 -15.39 -1.11 0.48
CA LYS A 224 -14.72 -0.03 -0.23
C LYS A 224 -14.48 1.13 0.74
N ARG A 225 -13.23 1.56 0.90
CA ARG A 225 -12.83 2.73 1.70
C ARG A 225 -11.81 3.53 0.89
N ASN A 226 -12.03 4.85 0.77
CA ASN A 226 -11.18 5.75 -0.03
C ASN A 226 -10.91 5.24 -1.45
N GLY A 227 -11.95 4.73 -2.13
CA GLY A 227 -11.82 4.21 -3.49
C GLY A 227 -11.28 2.78 -3.60
N GLN A 228 -10.74 2.21 -2.52
CA GLN A 228 -10.12 0.88 -2.52
C GLN A 228 -11.01 -0.17 -1.84
N LEU A 229 -11.26 -1.30 -2.51
CA LEU A 229 -11.88 -2.48 -1.93
C LEU A 229 -10.85 -3.28 -1.13
N LYS A 230 -11.05 -3.33 0.19
CA LYS A 230 -10.13 -4.01 1.10
C LYS A 230 -10.82 -4.81 2.19
N ILE A 231 -10.04 -5.68 2.83
CA ILE A 231 -10.38 -6.37 4.08
C ILE A 231 -9.21 -6.23 5.06
N GLU A 232 -9.52 -6.21 6.35
CA GLU A 232 -8.53 -6.06 7.41
C GLU A 232 -8.63 -7.27 8.34
N PHE A 233 -7.48 -7.88 8.61
CA PHE A 233 -7.31 -8.94 9.59
C PHE A 233 -6.51 -8.40 10.76
N THR A 234 -6.92 -8.69 11.98
CA THR A 234 -6.12 -8.44 13.18
C THR A 234 -5.73 -9.78 13.78
N ARG A 235 -4.42 -10.02 13.85
CA ARG A 235 -3.85 -11.18 14.54
C ARG A 235 -3.35 -10.72 15.91
N HIS A 236 -4.00 -11.20 16.96
CA HIS A 236 -3.60 -10.92 18.35
C HIS A 236 -2.65 -12.02 18.81
N PHE A 237 -1.41 -11.70 19.13
CA PHE A 237 -0.42 -12.64 19.66
C PHE A 237 -0.44 -12.57 21.19
N THR A 238 -0.61 -13.73 21.82
CA THR A 238 -0.52 -13.87 23.27
C THR A 238 0.92 -13.69 23.75
N ARG A 239 1.10 -13.51 25.06
CA ARG A 239 2.43 -13.48 25.66
C ARG A 239 3.22 -14.76 25.36
N HIS A 240 2.57 -15.91 25.55
CA HIS A 240 3.17 -17.22 25.33
C HIS A 240 3.68 -17.36 23.90
N GLU A 241 2.88 -16.98 22.91
CA GLU A 241 3.30 -16.99 21.51
C GLU A 241 4.52 -16.08 21.29
N GLY A 242 4.51 -14.88 21.87
CA GLY A 242 5.64 -13.96 21.73
C GLY A 242 6.93 -14.38 22.43
N GLU A 243 6.89 -15.40 23.29
CA GLU A 243 8.05 -16.01 23.94
C GLU A 243 8.56 -17.27 23.21
N LEU A 244 7.87 -17.72 22.16
CA LEU A 244 8.31 -18.84 21.33
C LEU A 244 9.58 -18.49 20.53
N ALA A 245 10.29 -19.54 20.11
CA ALA A 245 11.39 -19.39 19.16
C ALA A 245 10.89 -18.78 17.84
N VAL A 246 11.72 -17.91 17.24
CA VAL A 246 11.35 -17.15 16.03
C VAL A 246 10.90 -18.06 14.88
N GLU A 247 11.54 -19.21 14.68
CA GLU A 247 11.14 -20.16 13.63
C GLU A 247 9.75 -20.77 13.88
N THR A 248 9.40 -21.03 15.14
CA THR A 248 8.05 -21.49 15.49
C THR A 248 7.01 -20.41 15.23
N LEU A 249 7.31 -19.16 15.56
CA LEU A 249 6.44 -18.02 15.26
C LEU A 249 6.25 -17.80 13.76
N LYS A 250 7.31 -17.98 12.96
CA LYS A 250 7.24 -17.92 11.49
C LYS A 250 6.29 -18.98 10.96
N GLU A 251 6.41 -20.23 11.39
CA GLU A 251 5.53 -21.31 10.92
C GLU A 251 4.07 -21.09 11.33
N LEU A 252 3.81 -20.60 12.56
CA LEU A 252 2.47 -20.21 12.98
C LEU A 252 1.91 -19.10 12.08
N PHE A 253 2.69 -18.07 11.81
CA PHE A 253 2.23 -16.94 11.00
C PHE A 253 2.05 -17.29 9.51
N LYS A 254 2.85 -18.21 8.97
CA LYS A 254 2.64 -18.77 7.61
C LYS A 254 1.25 -19.39 7.51
N GLN A 255 0.86 -20.22 8.49
CA GLN A 255 -0.46 -20.83 8.53
C GLN A 255 -1.57 -19.78 8.65
N ASP A 256 -1.38 -18.78 9.51
CA ASP A 256 -2.33 -17.66 9.67
C ASP A 256 -2.55 -16.91 8.33
N LEU A 257 -1.48 -16.61 7.58
CA LEU A 257 -1.61 -15.92 6.28
C LEU A 257 -2.38 -16.76 5.25
N LEU A 258 -2.14 -18.07 5.20
CA LEU A 258 -2.88 -18.97 4.29
C LEU A 258 -4.36 -19.09 4.69
N GLU A 259 -4.67 -19.09 5.99
CA GLU A 259 -6.04 -19.01 6.49
C GLU A 259 -6.73 -17.70 6.07
N MET A 260 -6.04 -16.56 6.20
CA MET A 260 -6.55 -15.24 5.76
C MET A 260 -6.86 -15.22 4.27
N VAL A 261 -6.00 -15.82 3.43
CA VAL A 261 -6.25 -15.94 1.99
C VAL A 261 -7.46 -16.84 1.69
N ALA A 262 -7.65 -17.94 2.42
CA ALA A 262 -8.84 -18.77 2.29
C ALA A 262 -10.13 -17.99 2.62
N ILE A 263 -10.10 -17.19 3.69
CA ILE A 263 -11.23 -16.34 4.09
C ILE A 263 -11.50 -15.26 3.02
N LEU A 264 -10.44 -14.67 2.45
CA LEU A 264 -10.56 -13.69 1.36
C LEU A 264 -11.22 -14.32 0.13
N GLU A 265 -10.75 -15.48 -0.31
CA GLU A 265 -11.29 -16.22 -1.45
C GLU A 265 -12.80 -16.45 -1.31
N GLU A 266 -13.25 -16.94 -0.15
CA GLU A 266 -14.68 -17.14 0.11
C GLU A 266 -15.50 -15.84 0.04
N LYS A 267 -14.94 -14.73 0.54
CA LYS A 267 -15.62 -13.42 0.49
C LYS A 267 -15.68 -12.85 -0.93
N LEU A 268 -14.62 -13.01 -1.72
CA LEU A 268 -14.58 -12.56 -3.11
C LEU A 268 -15.51 -13.39 -3.99
N LYS A 269 -15.53 -14.72 -3.83
CA LYS A 269 -16.48 -15.63 -4.49
C LYS A 269 -17.94 -15.24 -4.20
N LYS A 270 -18.28 -14.98 -2.94
CA LYS A 270 -19.63 -14.53 -2.54
C LYS A 270 -20.04 -13.22 -3.19
N LYS A 271 -19.08 -12.31 -3.45
CA LYS A 271 -19.33 -11.05 -4.17
C LYS A 271 -19.22 -11.16 -5.70
N LYS A 272 -18.88 -12.34 -6.24
CA LYS A 272 -18.66 -12.59 -7.67
C LYS A 272 -17.63 -11.65 -8.31
N LEU A 273 -16.57 -11.33 -7.55
CA LEU A 273 -15.48 -10.49 -8.02
C LEU A 273 -14.48 -11.35 -8.82
N SER A 274 -14.05 -10.86 -9.97
CA SER A 274 -13.09 -11.50 -10.84
C SER A 274 -11.67 -11.19 -10.38
N TYR A 275 -11.22 -11.94 -9.37
CA TYR A 275 -9.87 -11.83 -8.81
C TYR A 275 -9.26 -13.23 -8.59
N ARG A 276 -8.05 -13.45 -9.11
CA ARG A 276 -7.31 -14.73 -9.12
C ARG A 276 -6.65 -15.00 -7.77
N THR A 277 -7.49 -15.27 -6.77
CA THR A 277 -7.05 -15.69 -5.43
C THR A 277 -6.23 -16.98 -5.44
N ASP A 278 -6.43 -17.84 -6.43
CA ASP A 278 -5.62 -19.03 -6.69
C ASP A 278 -4.16 -18.68 -6.99
N LEU A 279 -3.93 -17.69 -7.87
CA LEU A 279 -2.57 -17.21 -8.18
C LEU A 279 -1.95 -16.44 -7.01
N LEU A 280 -2.74 -15.64 -6.30
CA LEU A 280 -2.29 -14.95 -5.09
C LEU A 280 -1.80 -15.97 -4.05
N ARG A 281 -2.58 -17.04 -3.80
CA ARG A 281 -2.20 -18.11 -2.88
C ARG A 281 -0.91 -18.78 -3.32
N GLN A 282 -0.80 -19.16 -4.60
CA GLN A 282 0.39 -19.81 -5.14
C GLN A 282 1.66 -18.95 -4.94
N ASP A 283 1.57 -17.65 -5.23
CA ASP A 283 2.72 -16.75 -5.07
C ASP A 283 3.06 -16.52 -3.60
N LEU A 284 2.04 -16.38 -2.75
CA LEU A 284 2.24 -16.27 -1.31
C LEU A 284 2.94 -17.52 -0.76
N GLU A 285 2.50 -18.72 -1.12
CA GLU A 285 3.14 -19.98 -0.72
C GLU A 285 4.61 -20.04 -1.18
N ALA A 286 4.90 -19.60 -2.41
CA ALA A 286 6.28 -19.55 -2.91
C ALA A 286 7.17 -18.57 -2.13
N VAL A 287 6.63 -17.40 -1.77
CA VAL A 287 7.35 -16.42 -0.92
C VAL A 287 7.58 -16.98 0.48
N LEU A 288 6.55 -17.56 1.09
CA LEU A 288 6.62 -18.13 2.44
C LEU A 288 7.56 -19.35 2.53
N ALA A 289 7.75 -20.09 1.45
CA ALA A 289 8.72 -21.20 1.40
C ALA A 289 10.18 -20.73 1.44
N GLN A 290 10.45 -19.48 1.02
CA GLN A 290 11.79 -18.88 1.01
C GLN A 290 12.07 -17.97 2.21
N TRP A 291 11.06 -17.73 3.04
CA TRP A 291 11.11 -16.92 4.25
C TRP A 291 11.27 -17.82 5.49
#